data_AF-A0A106QC35-F1
#
_entry.id   AF-A0A106QC35-F1
#
_cell.length_a   1.000
_cell.length_b   1.000
_cell.length_c   1.000
_cell.angle_alpha   90.00
_cell.angle_beta   90.00
_cell.angle_gamma   90.00
#
_symmetry.space_group_name_H-M   'P 1'
#
loop_
_entity.id
_entity.type
_entity.pdbx_description
1 polymer ?
#
loop_
_entity_poly.entity_id
_entity_poly.type
_entity_poly.pdbx_seq_one_letter_code
_entity_poly.pdbx_strand_id
1 'polypeptide(L)'
;MTAGFIYFATSIPGYIKVGRFAAHLTVADKERQYRTVVPGFKIRHAYFVEDAVAEEARVLAHLRLVAGTAVTGAGRENFTIPMEEALKSAGTSPSELENHARAAIYQLKPGQDGLPVSELLAEMNRNLQSDLPQMQVVRRNGEIRRALLSIGIHPHAANPDQGLDVALYGLVVDPKKVLQACPGLKLCSTVLEALTL
;
A
#
# COMPACT_ATOMS: atom_id res chain seq x y z
N MET A 1 8.26 29.10 5.73
CA MET A 1 9.24 28.30 4.97
C MET A 1 10.56 28.34 5.68
N THR A 2 11.02 27.21 6.19
CA THR A 2 12.31 27.10 6.89
C THR A 2 13.22 26.18 6.10
N ALA A 3 14.11 26.75 5.30
CA ALA A 3 15.06 25.97 4.51
C ALA A 3 16.02 25.18 5.40
N GLY A 4 16.37 23.98 4.95
CA GLY A 4 17.22 23.08 5.72
C GLY A 4 17.45 21.76 5.03
N PHE A 5 17.94 20.79 5.79
CA PHE A 5 18.21 19.45 5.30
C PHE A 5 17.30 18.44 5.98
N ILE A 6 16.83 17.47 5.22
CA ILE A 6 16.29 16.21 5.74
C ILE A 6 17.41 15.17 5.73
N TYR A 7 17.50 14.35 6.78
CA TYR A 7 18.51 13.30 6.86
C TYR A 7 17.93 11.97 7.35
N PHE A 8 18.60 10.89 6.94
CA PHE A 8 18.41 9.53 7.40
C PHE A 8 19.71 9.06 8.07
N ALA A 9 19.61 8.65 9.33
CA ALA A 9 20.75 8.23 10.12
C ALA A 9 20.57 6.83 10.71
N THR A 10 21.67 6.12 10.88
CA THR A 10 21.73 4.91 11.71
C THR A 10 22.21 5.33 13.10
N SER A 11 21.36 5.17 14.11
CA SER A 11 21.70 5.46 15.51
C SER A 11 22.02 4.20 16.31
N ILE A 12 21.39 3.07 15.99
CA ILE A 12 21.52 1.76 16.65
C ILE A 12 21.45 0.68 15.54
N PRO A 13 22.15 -0.47 15.65
CA PRO A 13 22.00 -1.56 14.70
C PRO A 13 20.53 -1.96 14.50
N GLY A 14 20.04 -1.86 13.26
CA GLY A 14 18.64 -2.16 12.91
C GLY A 14 17.66 -0.98 13.01
N TYR A 15 18.13 0.24 13.30
CA TYR A 15 17.27 1.42 13.46
C TYR A 15 17.69 2.56 12.53
N ILE A 16 16.69 3.17 11.89
CA ILE A 16 16.84 4.38 11.08
C ILE A 16 16.14 5.53 11.80
N LYS A 17 16.89 6.61 12.05
CA LYS A 17 16.36 7.90 12.50
C LYS A 17 16.16 8.80 11.29
N VAL A 18 15.01 9.45 11.22
CA VAL A 18 14.79 10.59 10.31
C VAL A 18 14.74 11.86 11.13
N GLY A 19 15.22 12.94 10.55
CA GLY A 19 15.01 14.26 11.12
C GLY A 19 15.48 15.35 10.19
N ARG A 20 15.46 16.58 10.69
CA ARG A 20 15.95 17.76 9.98
C ARG A 20 16.99 18.55 10.75
N PHE A 21 17.74 19.38 10.02
CA PHE A 21 18.57 20.44 10.60
C PHE A 21 18.56 21.69 9.72
N ALA A 22 18.84 22.84 10.34
CA ALA A 22 18.82 24.14 9.67
C ALA A 22 19.91 24.23 8.60
N ALA A 23 19.65 25.01 7.55
CA ALA A 23 20.54 25.15 6.38
C ALA A 23 21.98 25.59 6.70
N HIS A 24 22.19 26.32 7.81
CA HIS A 24 23.51 26.78 8.22
C HIS A 24 24.36 25.70 8.92
N LEU A 25 23.79 24.52 9.20
CA LEU A 25 24.49 23.40 9.79
C LEU A 25 24.90 22.40 8.71
N THR A 26 26.02 21.72 8.92
CA THR A 26 26.46 20.61 8.05
C THR A 26 26.07 19.26 8.63
N VAL A 27 26.13 18.22 7.80
CA VAL A 27 26.02 16.82 8.24
C VAL A 27 27.05 16.53 9.34
N ALA A 28 28.28 17.01 9.20
CA ALA A 28 29.35 16.79 10.19
C ALA A 28 29.04 17.45 11.54
N ASP A 29 28.48 18.66 11.53
CA ASP A 29 28.05 19.34 12.76
C ASP A 29 26.95 18.55 13.47
N LYS A 30 25.99 18.03 12.71
CA LYS A 30 24.88 17.27 13.25
C LYS A 30 25.30 15.89 13.77
N GLU A 31 26.19 15.21 13.06
CA GLU A 31 26.80 13.97 13.53
C GLU A 31 27.60 14.19 14.81
N ARG A 32 28.41 15.27 14.87
CA ARG A 32 29.19 15.61 16.07
C ARG A 32 28.28 15.85 17.27
N GLN A 33 27.18 16.58 17.07
CA GLN A 33 26.18 16.82 18.11
C GLN A 33 25.62 15.51 18.66
N TYR A 34 25.17 14.59 17.79
CA TYR A 34 24.56 13.33 18.24
C TYR A 34 25.55 12.30 18.78
N ARG A 35 26.79 12.28 18.30
CA ARG A 35 27.82 11.35 18.79
C ARG A 35 28.20 11.55 20.25
N THR A 36 27.88 12.72 20.83
CA THR A 36 28.01 12.96 22.27
C THR A 36 27.09 12.06 23.11
N VAL A 37 25.96 11.64 22.54
CA VAL A 37 24.94 10.80 23.20
C VAL A 37 24.93 9.38 22.63
N VAL A 38 25.17 9.24 21.33
CA VAL A 38 25.12 7.97 20.60
C VAL A 38 26.40 7.81 19.77
N PRO A 39 27.45 7.18 20.31
CA PRO A 39 28.78 7.12 19.65
C PRO A 39 28.76 6.54 18.23
N GLY A 40 27.83 5.63 17.93
CA GLY A 40 27.66 5.01 16.61
C GLY A 40 26.81 5.81 15.61
N PHE A 41 26.37 7.02 15.96
CA PHE A 41 25.48 7.79 15.11
C PHE A 41 26.17 8.20 13.79
N LYS A 42 25.52 7.86 12.68
CA LYS A 42 25.99 8.21 11.33
C LYS A 42 24.83 8.54 10.43
N ILE A 43 24.88 9.71 9.80
CA ILE A 43 23.97 10.12 8.74
C ILE A 43 24.40 9.38 7.46
N ARG A 44 23.47 8.65 6.86
CA ARG A 44 23.67 7.87 5.64
C ARG A 44 23.28 8.65 4.40
N HIS A 45 22.27 9.49 4.54
CA HIS A 45 21.74 10.30 3.46
C HIS A 45 21.24 11.62 4.03
N ALA A 46 21.50 12.72 3.33
CA ALA A 46 20.92 14.03 3.62
C ALA A 46 20.75 14.82 2.33
N TYR A 47 19.66 15.57 2.22
CA TYR A 47 19.37 16.41 1.06
C TYR A 47 18.73 17.73 1.51
N PHE A 48 18.98 18.78 0.73
CA PHE A 48 18.51 20.13 1.00
C PHE A 48 17.09 20.32 0.47
N VAL A 49 16.28 21.10 1.19
CA VAL A 49 14.93 21.50 0.80
C VAL A 49 14.61 22.92 1.28
N GLU A 50 13.75 23.61 0.53
CA GLU A 50 13.33 24.99 0.80
C GLU A 50 12.39 25.09 2.01
N ASP A 51 11.58 24.05 2.25
CA ASP A 51 10.75 23.92 3.45
C ASP A 51 11.00 22.58 4.14
N ALA A 52 11.99 22.56 5.03
CA ALA A 52 12.36 21.37 5.78
C ALA A 52 11.28 20.90 6.76
N VAL A 53 10.33 21.76 7.15
CA VAL A 53 9.22 21.36 8.03
C VAL A 53 8.19 20.59 7.23
N ALA A 54 7.78 21.13 6.07
CA ALA A 54 6.84 20.46 5.18
C ALA A 54 7.42 19.14 4.65
N GLU A 55 8.69 19.12 4.27
CA GLU A 55 9.33 17.91 3.76
C GLU A 55 9.50 16.84 4.84
N GLU A 56 9.86 17.22 6.07
CA GLU A 56 9.92 16.26 7.18
C GLU A 56 8.55 15.61 7.40
N ALA A 57 7.47 16.39 7.39
CA ALA A 57 6.10 15.86 7.51
C ALA A 57 5.78 14.88 6.36
N ARG A 58 6.12 15.22 5.11
CA ARG A 58 5.93 14.36 3.93
C ARG A 58 6.69 13.04 4.04
N VAL A 59 7.96 13.07 4.47
CA VAL A 59 8.80 11.87 4.61
C VAL A 59 8.31 10.98 5.75
N LEU A 60 7.99 11.56 6.91
CA LEU A 60 7.44 10.80 8.05
C LEU A 60 6.09 10.17 7.69
N ALA A 61 5.24 10.88 6.94
CA ALA A 61 4.01 10.35 6.38
C ALA A 61 4.27 9.18 5.42
N HIS A 62 5.24 9.30 4.51
CA HIS A 62 5.62 8.23 3.60
C HIS A 62 6.16 7.00 4.35
N LEU A 63 6.96 7.20 5.40
CA LEU A 63 7.44 6.10 6.24
C LEU A 63 6.31 5.45 7.05
N ARG A 64 5.36 6.24 7.56
CA ARG A 64 4.15 5.73 8.23
C ARG A 64 3.34 4.84 7.31
N LEU A 65 3.23 5.27 6.06
CA LEU A 65 2.57 4.58 4.97
C LEU A 65 3.30 3.25 4.69
N VAL A 66 4.58 3.28 4.33
CA VAL A 66 5.37 2.08 3.96
C VAL A 66 5.45 1.06 5.10
N ALA A 67 5.50 1.50 6.35
CA ALA A 67 5.57 0.62 7.53
C ALA A 67 4.23 -0.02 7.93
N GLY A 68 3.09 0.36 7.33
CA GLY A 68 1.78 -0.26 7.52
C GLY A 68 1.09 0.05 8.86
N THR A 69 1.71 -0.19 10.00
CA THR A 69 1.18 0.14 11.35
C THR A 69 2.29 0.01 12.38
N ALA A 70 2.19 0.81 13.46
CA ALA A 70 3.12 0.92 14.58
C ALA A 70 3.86 -0.40 14.87
N VAL A 71 5.15 -0.42 14.57
CA VAL A 71 5.98 -1.55 14.97
C VAL A 71 6.42 -1.29 16.40
N THR A 72 5.63 -1.80 17.35
CA THR A 72 5.91 -1.71 18.78
C THR A 72 7.17 -2.51 19.11
N GLY A 73 8.29 -1.81 19.21
CA GLY A 73 9.58 -2.36 19.63
C GLY A 73 10.46 -1.25 20.15
N ALA A 74 11.27 -1.54 21.17
CA ALA A 74 12.17 -0.56 21.78
C ALA A 74 13.01 0.14 20.69
N GLY A 75 12.98 1.47 20.65
CA GLY A 75 13.73 2.29 19.68
C GLY A 75 13.03 2.64 18.37
N ARG A 76 11.74 2.32 18.19
CA ARG A 76 10.97 2.71 16.99
C ARG A 76 10.05 3.89 17.31
N GLU A 77 10.15 4.98 16.54
CA GLU A 77 9.23 6.11 16.67
C GLU A 77 7.82 5.64 16.30
N ASN A 78 6.89 5.73 17.24
CA ASN A 78 5.47 5.70 16.92
C ASN A 78 5.19 6.94 16.09
N PHE A 79 5.07 6.79 14.77
CA PHE A 79 4.56 7.85 13.93
C PHE A 79 3.11 8.11 14.36
N THR A 80 2.91 9.14 15.18
CA THR A 80 1.60 9.56 15.72
C THR A 80 0.69 10.19 14.67
N ILE A 81 1.15 10.29 13.42
CA ILE A 81 0.41 10.83 12.29
C ILE A 81 -0.71 9.85 11.93
N PRO A 82 -1.99 10.26 12.01
CA PRO A 82 -3.12 9.50 11.49
C PRO A 82 -2.89 9.12 10.02
N MET A 83 -3.38 7.96 9.60
CA MET A 83 -3.16 7.47 8.22
C MET A 83 -3.70 8.47 7.18
N GLU A 84 -4.84 9.09 7.46
CA GLU A 84 -5.47 10.10 6.59
C GLU A 84 -4.60 11.35 6.41
N GLU A 85 -3.98 11.85 7.49
CA GLU A 85 -3.03 12.97 7.42
C GLU A 85 -1.74 12.58 6.69
N ALA A 86 -1.30 11.33 6.83
CA ALA A 86 -0.14 10.81 6.13
C ALA A 86 -0.37 10.75 4.61
N LEU A 87 -1.55 10.27 4.18
CA LEU A 87 -1.93 10.24 2.77
C LEU A 87 -1.98 11.64 2.16
N LYS A 88 -2.62 12.59 2.87
CA LYS A 88 -2.73 13.98 2.42
C LYS A 88 -1.36 14.65 2.33
N SER A 89 -0.49 14.44 3.31
CA SER A 89 0.85 15.04 3.36
C SER A 89 1.81 14.43 2.33
N ALA A 90 1.61 13.16 1.96
CA ALA A 90 2.35 12.48 0.90
C ALA A 90 1.89 12.87 -0.52
N GLY A 91 0.79 13.61 -0.64
CA GLY A 91 0.21 14.00 -1.93
C GLY A 91 -0.49 12.84 -2.65
N THR A 92 -0.85 11.77 -1.94
CA THR A 92 -1.51 10.60 -2.53
C THR A 92 -3.02 10.72 -2.35
N SER A 93 -3.75 10.85 -3.45
CA SER A 93 -5.22 10.92 -3.41
C SER A 93 -5.84 9.55 -3.11
N PRO A 94 -7.05 9.48 -2.52
CA PRO A 94 -7.77 8.22 -2.37
C PRO A 94 -7.92 7.46 -3.70
N SER A 95 -8.14 8.17 -4.80
CA SER A 95 -8.23 7.59 -6.15
C SER A 95 -6.92 6.94 -6.60
N GLU A 96 -5.76 7.52 -6.27
CA GLU A 96 -4.46 6.91 -6.56
C GLU A 96 -4.21 5.65 -5.73
N LEU A 97 -4.62 5.64 -4.45
CA LEU A 97 -4.56 4.43 -3.62
C LEU A 97 -5.45 3.33 -4.14
N GLU A 98 -6.67 3.66 -4.57
CA GLU A 98 -7.59 2.71 -5.16
C GLU A 98 -7.02 2.15 -6.46
N ASN A 99 -6.47 3.00 -7.34
CA ASN A 99 -5.86 2.56 -8.59
C ASN A 99 -4.64 1.67 -8.35
N HIS A 100 -3.80 2.02 -7.37
CA HIS A 100 -2.69 1.19 -6.95
C HIS A 100 -3.17 -0.15 -6.38
N ALA A 101 -4.21 -0.14 -5.54
CA ALA A 101 -4.82 -1.34 -4.99
C ALA A 101 -5.39 -2.24 -6.09
N ARG A 102 -6.18 -1.70 -7.02
CA ARG A 102 -6.72 -2.44 -8.18
C ARG A 102 -5.60 -3.08 -8.98
N ALA A 103 -4.58 -2.30 -9.35
CA ALA A 103 -3.46 -2.78 -10.15
C ALA A 103 -2.73 -3.96 -9.46
N ALA A 104 -2.48 -3.86 -8.16
CA ALA A 104 -1.84 -4.93 -7.41
C ALA A 104 -2.76 -6.16 -7.24
N ILE A 105 -4.03 -5.95 -6.91
CA ILE A 105 -5.01 -7.04 -6.71
C ILE A 105 -5.21 -7.83 -8.00
N TYR A 106 -5.30 -7.16 -9.15
CA TYR A 106 -5.44 -7.82 -10.45
C TYR A 106 -4.32 -8.80 -10.78
N GLN A 107 -3.13 -8.61 -10.21
CA GLN A 107 -1.95 -9.45 -10.44
C GLN A 107 -1.84 -10.60 -9.42
N LEU A 108 -2.69 -10.62 -8.38
CA LEU A 108 -2.68 -11.71 -7.41
C LEU A 108 -3.08 -13.03 -8.05
N LYS A 109 -2.40 -14.09 -7.63
CA LYS A 109 -2.64 -15.45 -8.11
C LYS A 109 -3.28 -16.28 -6.99
N PRO A 110 -4.61 -16.48 -7.00
CA PRO A 110 -5.29 -17.23 -5.94
C PRO A 110 -5.10 -18.75 -6.03
N GLY A 111 -4.19 -19.24 -6.88
CA GLY A 111 -3.85 -20.66 -7.03
C GLY A 111 -4.62 -21.40 -8.13
N GLN A 112 -5.64 -20.80 -8.73
CA GLN A 112 -6.37 -21.39 -9.85
C GLN A 112 -5.54 -21.28 -11.14
N ASP A 113 -4.97 -22.40 -11.58
CA ASP A 113 -4.14 -22.54 -12.79
C ASP A 113 -2.95 -21.55 -12.88
N GLY A 114 -2.56 -20.95 -11.76
CA GLY A 114 -1.55 -19.89 -11.72
C GLY A 114 -1.99 -18.57 -12.40
N LEU A 115 -3.28 -18.44 -12.74
CA LEU A 115 -3.83 -17.27 -13.40
C LEU A 115 -4.02 -16.11 -12.41
N PRO A 116 -3.80 -14.87 -12.85
CA PRO A 116 -4.07 -13.69 -12.05
C PRO A 116 -5.58 -13.42 -11.91
N VAL A 117 -5.98 -12.65 -10.89
CA VAL A 117 -7.38 -12.26 -10.63
C VAL A 117 -8.05 -11.66 -11.87
N SER A 118 -7.34 -10.80 -12.60
CA SER A 118 -7.83 -10.18 -13.83
C SER A 118 -8.26 -11.21 -14.89
N GLU A 119 -7.44 -12.23 -15.13
CA GLU A 119 -7.74 -13.27 -16.12
C GLU A 119 -8.89 -14.17 -15.66
N LEU A 120 -8.98 -14.47 -14.37
CA LEU A 120 -10.07 -15.26 -13.79
C LEU A 120 -11.42 -14.56 -13.90
N LEU A 121 -11.48 -13.25 -13.62
CA LEU A 121 -12.70 -12.44 -13.81
C LEU A 121 -13.09 -12.32 -15.28
N ALA A 122 -12.10 -12.15 -16.17
CA ALA A 122 -12.33 -12.12 -17.61
C ALA A 122 -12.84 -13.48 -18.12
N GLU A 123 -12.34 -14.60 -17.58
CA GLU A 123 -12.81 -15.94 -17.92
C GLU A 123 -14.28 -16.13 -17.50
N MET A 124 -14.65 -15.72 -16.29
CA MET A 124 -16.05 -15.79 -15.85
C MET A 124 -16.98 -14.97 -16.75
N ASN A 125 -16.56 -13.79 -17.21
CA ASN A 125 -17.34 -12.99 -18.17
C ASN A 125 -17.48 -13.71 -19.53
N ARG A 126 -16.41 -14.30 -20.07
CA ARG A 126 -16.48 -15.08 -21.32
C ARG A 126 -17.39 -16.30 -21.20
N ASN A 127 -17.36 -16.96 -20.05
CA ASN A 127 -18.17 -18.14 -19.77
C ASN A 127 -19.68 -17.85 -19.78
N LEU A 128 -20.10 -16.60 -19.51
CA LEU A 128 -21.50 -16.19 -19.62
C LEU A 128 -22.02 -16.14 -21.07
N GLN A 129 -21.11 -15.97 -22.04
CA GLN A 129 -21.42 -15.87 -23.46
C GLN A 129 -21.01 -17.12 -24.24
N SER A 130 -20.60 -18.17 -23.53
CA SER A 130 -19.99 -19.36 -24.11
C SER A 130 -21.03 -20.39 -24.53
N ASP A 131 -20.82 -21.01 -25.71
CA ASP A 131 -21.62 -22.13 -26.23
C ASP A 131 -21.26 -23.49 -25.57
N LEU A 132 -20.31 -23.51 -24.63
CA LEU A 132 -19.93 -24.71 -23.89
C LEU A 132 -21.10 -25.30 -23.08
N PRO A 133 -21.10 -26.62 -22.82
CA PRO A 133 -22.12 -27.25 -21.99
C PRO A 133 -22.24 -26.59 -20.62
N GLN A 134 -23.48 -26.25 -20.23
CA GLN A 134 -23.77 -25.48 -19.01
C GLN A 134 -23.13 -26.08 -17.75
N MET A 135 -23.12 -27.41 -17.63
CA MET A 135 -22.50 -28.09 -16.49
C MET A 135 -20.98 -27.85 -16.37
N GLN A 136 -20.27 -27.73 -17.50
CA GLN A 136 -18.83 -27.45 -17.51
C GLN A 136 -18.58 -26.00 -17.08
N VAL A 137 -19.38 -25.07 -17.59
CA VAL A 137 -19.32 -23.64 -17.22
C VAL A 137 -19.60 -23.45 -15.73
N VAL A 138 -20.65 -24.08 -15.20
CA VAL A 138 -21.01 -24.00 -13.77
C VAL A 138 -19.88 -24.54 -12.89
N ARG A 139 -19.31 -25.70 -13.25
CA ARG A 139 -18.19 -26.29 -12.51
C ARG A 139 -16.99 -25.35 -12.50
N ARG A 140 -16.60 -24.85 -13.67
CA ARG A 140 -15.43 -23.96 -13.81
C ARG A 140 -15.62 -22.64 -13.06
N ASN A 141 -16.77 -22.00 -13.20
CA ASN A 141 -17.08 -20.77 -12.46
C ASN A 141 -17.12 -21.01 -10.94
N GLY A 142 -17.55 -22.20 -10.48
CA GLY A 142 -17.50 -22.59 -9.08
C GLY A 142 -16.06 -22.75 -8.54
N GLU A 143 -15.13 -23.25 -9.34
CA GLU A 143 -13.70 -23.32 -9.00
C GLU A 143 -13.09 -21.92 -8.91
N ILE A 144 -13.29 -21.09 -9.93
CA ILE A 144 -12.81 -19.71 -9.97
C ILE A 144 -13.34 -18.91 -8.78
N ARG A 145 -14.65 -19.00 -8.50
CA ARG A 145 -15.28 -18.31 -7.36
C ARG A 145 -14.64 -18.71 -6.03
N ARG A 146 -14.38 -20.00 -5.81
CA ARG A 146 -13.72 -20.48 -4.58
C ARG A 146 -12.30 -19.94 -4.45
N ALA A 147 -11.54 -19.90 -5.55
CA ALA A 147 -10.19 -19.35 -5.57
C ALA A 147 -10.20 -17.85 -5.22
N LEU A 148 -11.07 -17.05 -5.85
CA LEU A 148 -11.19 -15.62 -5.56
C LEU A 148 -11.62 -15.35 -4.10
N LEU A 149 -12.58 -16.12 -3.58
CA LEU A 149 -13.02 -16.01 -2.18
C LEU A 149 -11.92 -16.38 -1.18
N SER A 150 -10.99 -17.26 -1.55
CA SER A 150 -9.87 -17.63 -0.68
C SER A 150 -8.96 -16.44 -0.36
N ILE A 151 -8.87 -15.46 -1.25
CA ILE A 151 -8.11 -14.22 -1.08
C ILE A 151 -8.99 -13.00 -0.74
N GLY A 152 -10.28 -13.20 -0.48
CA GLY A 152 -11.20 -12.16 -0.02
C GLY A 152 -11.94 -11.38 -1.12
N ILE A 153 -12.01 -11.93 -2.33
CA ILE A 153 -12.67 -11.31 -3.49
C ILE A 153 -13.92 -12.11 -3.86
N HIS A 154 -15.06 -11.42 -4.00
CA HIS A 154 -16.32 -12.00 -4.45
C HIS A 154 -16.65 -11.54 -5.88
N PRO A 155 -16.85 -12.46 -6.83
CA PRO A 155 -17.40 -12.11 -8.15
C PRO A 155 -18.86 -11.70 -8.02
N HIS A 156 -19.16 -10.45 -8.35
CA HIS A 156 -20.48 -9.83 -8.26
C HIS A 156 -21.06 -9.58 -9.66
N ALA A 157 -22.35 -9.86 -9.85
CA ALA A 157 -23.04 -9.62 -11.10
C ALA A 157 -23.39 -8.13 -11.23
N ALA A 158 -23.11 -7.56 -12.40
CA ALA A 158 -23.59 -6.22 -12.71
C ALA A 158 -25.11 -6.25 -12.89
N ASN A 159 -25.81 -5.35 -12.21
CA ASN A 159 -27.21 -5.11 -12.49
C ASN A 159 -27.33 -4.32 -13.80
N PRO A 160 -28.36 -4.60 -14.63
CA PRO A 160 -28.59 -3.85 -15.88
C PRO A 160 -28.64 -2.33 -15.68
N ASP A 161 -29.17 -1.88 -14.53
CA ASP A 161 -29.32 -0.47 -14.19
C ASP A 161 -27.99 0.23 -13.83
N GLN A 162 -26.90 -0.51 -13.64
CA GLN A 162 -25.59 0.05 -13.33
C GLN A 162 -24.86 0.59 -14.57
N GLY A 163 -25.30 0.24 -15.78
CA GLY A 163 -24.69 0.71 -17.02
C GLY A 163 -23.22 0.32 -17.20
N LEU A 164 -22.80 -0.82 -16.66
CA LEU A 164 -21.44 -1.33 -16.77
C LEU A 164 -21.25 -2.14 -18.07
N ASP A 165 -20.07 -2.03 -18.68
CA ASP A 165 -19.70 -2.78 -19.88
C ASP A 165 -19.39 -4.27 -19.62
N VAL A 166 -19.47 -4.70 -18.36
CA VAL A 166 -19.17 -6.07 -17.92
C VAL A 166 -20.37 -6.67 -17.20
N ALA A 167 -20.57 -7.98 -17.35
CA ALA A 167 -21.64 -8.71 -16.68
C ALA A 167 -21.24 -9.17 -15.25
N LEU A 168 -19.94 -9.31 -14.99
CA LEU A 168 -19.37 -9.63 -13.69
C LEU A 168 -18.16 -8.75 -13.40
N TYR A 169 -18.02 -8.30 -12.16
CA TYR A 169 -16.86 -7.60 -11.63
C TYR A 169 -16.44 -8.21 -10.28
N GLY A 170 -15.21 -7.97 -9.85
CA GLY A 170 -14.74 -8.39 -8.53
C GLY A 170 -15.07 -7.35 -7.46
N LEU A 171 -15.46 -7.82 -6.28
CA LEU A 171 -15.65 -6.97 -5.11
C LEU A 171 -14.78 -7.48 -3.96
N VAL A 172 -13.99 -6.60 -3.36
CA VAL A 172 -13.26 -6.93 -2.14
C VAL A 172 -14.25 -6.99 -0.98
N VAL A 173 -14.48 -8.19 -0.46
CA VAL A 173 -15.41 -8.46 0.67
C VAL A 173 -14.69 -8.81 1.97
N ASP A 174 -13.42 -9.20 1.89
CA ASP A 174 -12.58 -9.45 3.06
C ASP A 174 -11.19 -8.81 2.87
N PRO A 175 -11.05 -7.52 3.19
CA PRO A 175 -9.77 -6.80 3.10
C PRO A 175 -8.63 -7.48 3.88
N LYS A 176 -8.94 -8.19 4.98
CA LYS A 176 -7.91 -8.87 5.78
C LYS A 176 -7.27 -10.01 5.00
N LYS A 177 -8.05 -10.79 4.25
CA LYS A 177 -7.52 -11.83 3.36
C LYS A 177 -6.73 -11.25 2.20
N VAL A 178 -7.17 -10.13 1.63
CA VAL A 178 -6.40 -9.43 0.59
C VAL A 178 -5.03 -8.99 1.13
N LEU A 179 -4.98 -8.44 2.35
CA LEU A 179 -3.73 -8.03 3.00
C LEU A 179 -2.83 -9.21 3.39
N GLN A 180 -3.40 -10.40 3.66
CA GLN A 180 -2.63 -11.62 3.87
C GLN A 180 -2.02 -12.12 2.56
N ALA A 181 -2.78 -12.09 1.46
CA ALA A 181 -2.31 -12.46 0.14
C ALA A 181 -1.30 -11.45 -0.44
N CYS A 182 -1.44 -10.17 -0.08
CA CYS A 182 -0.57 -9.09 -0.54
C CYS A 182 -0.24 -8.09 0.59
N PRO A 183 0.78 -8.38 1.41
CA PRO A 183 1.17 -7.47 2.50
C PRO A 183 1.61 -6.07 2.04
N GLY A 184 1.99 -5.91 0.77
CA GLY A 184 2.31 -4.62 0.16
C GLY A 184 1.12 -3.65 0.11
N LEU A 185 -0.11 -4.17 0.18
CA LEU A 185 -1.34 -3.36 0.18
C LEU A 185 -1.71 -2.77 1.53
N LYS A 186 -0.90 -2.93 2.57
CA LYS A 186 -1.15 -2.29 3.89
C LYS A 186 -1.37 -0.78 3.77
N LEU A 187 -0.67 -0.17 2.82
CA LEU A 187 -0.80 1.23 2.41
C LEU A 187 -2.22 1.62 1.97
N CYS A 188 -2.91 0.70 1.31
CA CYS A 188 -4.24 0.90 0.74
C CYS A 188 -5.35 0.42 1.68
N SER A 189 -5.04 0.02 2.92
CA SER A 189 -6.01 -0.66 3.79
C SER A 189 -7.31 0.11 4.02
N THR A 190 -7.27 1.44 3.98
CA THR A 190 -8.44 2.33 4.13
C THR A 190 -9.36 2.35 2.91
N VAL A 191 -8.88 1.90 1.74
CA VAL A 191 -9.65 1.92 0.47
C VAL A 191 -9.96 0.51 -0.06
N LEU A 192 -9.60 -0.54 0.68
CA LEU A 192 -9.84 -1.92 0.25
C LEU A 192 -11.29 -2.36 0.46
N GLU A 193 -11.98 -1.81 1.45
CA GLU A 193 -13.36 -2.22 1.74
C GLU A 193 -14.29 -1.83 0.60
N ALA A 194 -15.03 -2.81 0.06
CA ALA A 194 -15.92 -2.65 -1.09
C ALA A 194 -15.24 -2.13 -2.37
N LEU A 195 -13.91 -2.26 -2.49
CA LEU A 195 -13.19 -1.90 -3.71
C LEU A 195 -13.65 -2.78 -4.88
N THR A 196 -14.05 -2.13 -5.97
CA THR A 196 -14.44 -2.78 -7.23
C THR A 196 -13.23 -3.03 -8.14
N LEU A 197 -13.24 -4.21 -8.78
CA LEU A 197 -12.24 -4.74 -9.70
C LEU A 197 -12.89 -5.08 -11.03
#